data_AF-A0A7V3SLB0-F1
#
_entry.id   AF-A0A7V3SLB0-F1
#
_cell.length_a   1.000
_cell.length_b   1.000
_cell.length_c   1.000
_cell.angle_alpha   90.00
_cell.angle_beta   90.00
_cell.angle_gamma   90.00
#
_symmetry.space_group_name_H-M   'P 1'
#
loop_
_entity.id
_entity.type
_entity.pdbx_description
1 polymer ?
#
loop_
_entity_poly.entity_id
_entity_poly.type
_entity_poly.pdbx_seq_one_letter_code
_entity_poly.pdbx_strand_id
1 'polypeptide(L)'
;PHPSRRLNEIDDGFVNLCRWLLQHQIDLDILDEAVIQKAQIGRRQFRVAKERYKALVIPSTDAVHTATLQQILKMAQNGVTVVLVGELPRYAASRNESDEQIHQLVQSLRRRAQIFPSLGDEMASALRLAGCGVQIEPASPEIWVARYRREGAIVYLLINLSLQDRQCRLRLPEVGRLTLWDPETGGVTPMDSNRTEVRIPALGGVFVAALS
;
A
#
# COMPACT_ATOMS: atom_id res chain seq x y z
N PRO A 1 -11.32 5.72 32.22
CA PRO A 1 -11.23 4.47 31.42
C PRO A 1 -9.99 4.53 30.53
N HIS A 2 -8.90 3.89 30.97
CA HIS A 2 -7.72 3.74 30.12
C HIS A 2 -8.08 2.86 28.92
N PRO A 3 -7.59 3.14 27.70
CA PRO A 3 -7.67 2.16 26.63
C PRO A 3 -7.03 0.87 27.15
N SER A 4 -7.71 -0.25 26.95
CA SER A 4 -7.19 -1.57 27.33
C SER A 4 -5.83 -1.76 26.65
N ARG A 5 -4.87 -2.40 27.31
CA ARG A 5 -3.51 -2.64 26.77
C ARG A 5 -3.53 -3.16 25.33
N ARG A 6 -4.51 -4.01 25.01
CA ARG A 6 -4.75 -4.56 23.67
C ARG A 6 -5.14 -3.51 22.62
N LEU A 7 -5.93 -2.49 22.97
CA LEU A 7 -6.26 -1.37 22.07
C LEU A 7 -5.00 -0.60 21.69
N ASN A 8 -4.15 -0.27 22.67
CA ASN A 8 -2.89 0.43 22.39
C ASN A 8 -1.95 -0.42 21.50
N GLU A 9 -1.88 -1.74 21.73
CA GLU A 9 -1.07 -2.66 20.91
C GLU A 9 -1.57 -2.71 19.45
N ILE A 10 -2.89 -2.66 19.22
CA ILE A 10 -3.48 -2.60 17.88
C ILE A 10 -3.18 -1.25 17.21
N ASP A 11 -3.36 -0.14 17.94
CA ASP A 11 -3.12 1.21 17.42
C ASP A 11 -1.63 1.40 17.06
N ASP A 12 -0.72 1.01 17.94
CA ASP A 12 0.72 1.05 17.69
C ASP A 12 1.08 0.14 16.50
N GLY A 13 0.48 -1.05 16.42
CA GLY A 13 0.66 -1.98 15.30
C GLY A 13 0.23 -1.36 13.96
N PHE A 14 -0.90 -0.67 13.94
CA PHE A 14 -1.41 0.02 12.75
C PHE A 14 -0.51 1.17 12.31
N VAL A 15 -0.07 2.02 13.24
CA VAL A 15 0.86 3.11 12.96
C VAL A 15 2.19 2.58 12.44
N ASN A 16 2.69 1.49 13.04
CA ASN A 16 3.93 0.84 12.60
C ASN A 16 3.80 0.24 11.20
N LEU A 17 2.66 -0.38 10.87
CA LEU A 17 2.38 -0.86 9.51
C LEU A 17 2.41 0.29 8.50
N CYS A 18 1.71 1.39 8.77
CA CYS A 18 1.67 2.54 7.85
C CYS A 18 3.07 3.11 7.62
N ARG A 19 3.82 3.33 8.71
CA ARG A 19 5.21 3.81 8.63
C ARG A 19 6.09 2.84 7.83
N TRP A 20 5.95 1.54 8.09
CA TRP A 20 6.73 0.51 7.41
C TRP A 20 6.44 0.48 5.90
N LEU A 21 5.17 0.60 5.49
CA LEU A 21 4.80 0.68 4.06
C LEU A 21 5.45 1.90 3.38
N LEU A 22 5.42 3.07 4.02
CA LEU A 22 6.08 4.29 3.51
C LEU A 22 7.59 4.12 3.40
N GLN A 23 8.23 3.51 4.41
CA GLN A 23 9.67 3.19 4.40
C GLN A 23 10.07 2.18 3.31
N HIS A 24 9.11 1.41 2.77
CA HIS A 24 9.30 0.50 1.65
C HIS A 24 8.83 1.07 0.31
N GLN A 25 8.53 2.38 0.28
CA GLN A 25 8.03 3.14 -0.86
C GLN A 25 6.73 2.55 -1.44
N ILE A 26 5.86 2.07 -0.56
CA ILE A 26 4.52 1.60 -0.90
C ILE A 26 3.53 2.67 -0.45
N ASP A 27 3.01 3.41 -1.43
CA ASP A 27 1.95 4.40 -1.23
C ASP A 27 0.65 3.72 -0.77
N LEU A 28 -0.10 4.37 0.12
CA LEU A 28 -1.25 3.79 0.80
C LEU A 28 -2.35 4.80 1.11
N ASP A 29 -3.59 4.33 1.10
CA ASP A 29 -4.75 5.03 1.66
C ASP A 29 -5.37 4.18 2.77
N ILE A 30 -5.89 4.85 3.79
CA ILE A 30 -6.63 4.19 4.88
C ILE A 30 -8.12 4.20 4.52
N LEU A 31 -8.73 3.01 4.49
CA LEU A 31 -10.14 2.83 4.14
C LEU A 31 -10.90 2.23 5.33
N ASP A 32 -12.07 2.78 5.63
CA ASP A 32 -12.99 2.20 6.62
C ASP A 32 -13.83 1.05 6.03
N GLU A 33 -14.50 0.31 6.91
CA GLU A 33 -15.34 -0.83 6.51
C GLU A 33 -16.49 -0.42 5.57
N ALA A 34 -17.12 0.73 5.80
CA ALA A 34 -18.25 1.19 5.00
C ALA A 34 -17.85 1.48 3.55
N VAL A 35 -16.63 2.00 3.36
CA VAL A 35 -16.01 2.20 2.05
C VAL A 35 -15.69 0.87 1.38
N ILE A 36 -15.11 -0.08 2.12
CA ILE A 36 -14.79 -1.42 1.60
C ILE A 36 -16.06 -2.13 1.13
N GLN A 37 -17.13 -2.11 1.93
CA GLN A 37 -18.42 -2.74 1.59
C GLN A 37 -19.02 -2.19 0.29
N LYS A 38 -18.77 -0.92 -0.04
CA LYS A 38 -19.27 -0.24 -1.26
C LYS A 38 -18.29 -0.29 -2.43
N ALA A 39 -17.11 -0.87 -2.26
CA ALA A 39 -16.08 -0.91 -3.28
C ALA A 39 -16.54 -1.66 -4.54
N GLN A 40 -16.16 -1.14 -5.71
CA GLN A 40 -16.47 -1.75 -7.00
C GLN A 40 -15.31 -2.67 -7.39
N ILE A 41 -15.56 -3.98 -7.40
CA ILE A 41 -14.53 -4.99 -7.66
C ILE A 41 -14.43 -5.25 -9.16
N GLY A 42 -13.22 -5.15 -9.70
CA GLY A 42 -12.87 -5.55 -11.05
C GLY A 42 -11.83 -6.66 -11.06
N ARG A 43 -11.31 -7.00 -12.26
CA ARG A 43 -10.26 -8.00 -12.39
C ARG A 43 -8.95 -7.47 -11.82
N ARG A 44 -8.43 -8.13 -10.77
CA ARG A 44 -7.16 -7.82 -10.08
C ARG A 44 -7.05 -6.42 -9.47
N GLN A 45 -8.18 -5.72 -9.31
CA GLN A 45 -8.23 -4.40 -8.70
C GLN A 45 -9.63 -4.11 -8.15
N PHE A 46 -9.75 -3.15 -7.25
CA PHE A 46 -11.02 -2.58 -6.84
C PHE A 46 -10.98 -1.05 -6.91
N ARG A 47 -12.16 -0.42 -6.95
CA ARG A 47 -12.32 1.03 -7.01
C ARG A 47 -13.15 1.53 -5.86
N VAL A 48 -12.69 2.62 -5.25
CA VAL A 48 -13.44 3.46 -4.32
C VAL A 48 -13.42 4.86 -4.89
N ALA A 49 -14.61 5.47 -5.07
CA ALA A 49 -14.72 6.76 -5.74
C ALA A 49 -13.94 6.79 -7.07
N LYS A 50 -12.93 7.66 -7.20
CA LYS A 50 -12.07 7.79 -8.39
C LYS A 50 -10.77 6.98 -8.29
N GLU A 51 -10.47 6.42 -7.13
CA GLU A 51 -9.22 5.72 -6.83
C GLU A 51 -9.27 4.23 -7.15
N ARG A 52 -8.14 3.69 -7.59
CA ARG A 52 -8.01 2.28 -7.99
C ARG A 52 -6.88 1.61 -7.22
N TYR A 53 -7.22 0.49 -6.58
CA TYR A 53 -6.31 -0.25 -5.72
C TYR A 53 -6.11 -1.67 -6.25
N LYS A 54 -4.87 -2.15 -6.21
CA LYS A 54 -4.50 -3.52 -6.63
C LYS A 54 -4.37 -4.48 -5.45
N ALA A 55 -4.19 -3.94 -4.25
CA ALA A 55 -4.04 -4.70 -3.03
C ALA A 55 -4.87 -4.11 -1.89
N LEU A 56 -5.26 -4.95 -0.94
CA LEU A 56 -5.85 -4.55 0.33
C LEU A 56 -5.03 -5.18 1.44
N VAL A 57 -4.50 -4.36 2.35
CA VAL A 57 -3.80 -4.80 3.56
C VAL A 57 -4.74 -4.66 4.74
N ILE A 58 -4.92 -5.75 5.47
CA ILE A 58 -5.77 -5.82 6.66
C ILE A 58 -4.82 -6.01 7.85
N PRO A 59 -4.69 -5.00 8.74
CA PRO A 59 -3.87 -5.11 9.93
C PRO A 59 -4.50 -6.09 10.93
N SER A 60 -3.81 -6.32 12.05
CA SER A 60 -4.34 -7.12 13.15
C SER A 60 -5.71 -6.58 13.56
N THR A 61 -6.75 -7.39 13.42
CA THR A 61 -8.15 -6.96 13.57
C THR A 61 -8.89 -7.99 14.42
N ASP A 62 -9.49 -7.56 15.54
CA ASP A 62 -10.21 -8.48 16.44
C ASP A 62 -11.63 -8.78 15.95
N ALA A 63 -12.37 -7.72 15.62
CA ALA A 63 -13.76 -7.76 15.22
C ALA A 63 -13.96 -7.04 13.88
N VAL A 64 -14.85 -7.57 13.05
CA VAL A 64 -15.14 -7.04 11.71
C VAL A 64 -16.57 -7.36 11.32
N HIS A 65 -17.20 -6.52 10.49
CA HIS A 65 -18.52 -6.85 9.97
C HIS A 65 -18.46 -8.00 8.96
N THR A 66 -19.49 -8.83 8.99
CA THR A 66 -19.62 -9.99 8.08
C THR A 66 -19.63 -9.54 6.63
N ALA A 67 -20.36 -8.46 6.33
CA ALA A 67 -20.44 -7.87 5.00
C ALA A 67 -19.06 -7.43 4.47
N THR A 68 -18.21 -6.90 5.36
CA THR A 68 -16.83 -6.49 5.02
C THR A 68 -16.00 -7.71 4.62
N LEU A 69 -16.00 -8.78 5.43
CA LEU A 69 -15.24 -10.00 5.10
C LEU A 69 -15.74 -10.68 3.83
N GLN A 70 -17.05 -10.69 3.58
CA GLN A 70 -17.60 -11.21 2.32
C GLN A 70 -17.07 -10.42 1.11
N GLN A 71 -17.03 -9.10 1.22
CA GLN A 71 -16.53 -8.24 0.16
C GLN A 71 -15.02 -8.42 -0.06
N ILE A 72 -14.23 -8.56 1.02
CA ILE A 72 -12.80 -8.86 0.96
C ILE A 72 -12.56 -10.23 0.31
N LEU A 73 -13.34 -11.25 0.66
CA LEU A 73 -13.25 -12.57 0.02
C LEU A 73 -13.55 -12.48 -1.48
N LYS A 74 -14.55 -11.69 -1.87
CA LYS A 74 -14.86 -11.42 -3.28
C LYS A 74 -13.72 -10.70 -4.00
N MET A 75 -13.04 -9.75 -3.34
CA MET A 75 -11.83 -9.11 -3.88
C MET A 75 -10.74 -10.14 -4.17
N ALA A 76 -10.43 -11.00 -3.18
CA ALA A 76 -9.44 -12.08 -3.35
C ALA A 76 -9.82 -13.05 -4.47
N GLN A 77 -11.10 -13.42 -4.58
CA GLN A 77 -11.61 -14.28 -5.67
C GLN A 77 -11.45 -13.63 -7.06
N ASN A 78 -11.49 -12.30 -7.16
CA ASN A 78 -11.27 -11.56 -8.40
C ASN A 78 -9.80 -11.22 -8.65
N GLY A 79 -8.88 -11.76 -7.84
CA GLY A 79 -7.43 -11.63 -8.01
C GLY A 79 -6.85 -10.33 -7.48
N VAL A 80 -7.58 -9.56 -6.66
CA VAL A 80 -6.99 -8.50 -5.85
C VAL A 80 -6.05 -9.15 -4.84
N THR A 81 -4.85 -8.60 -4.66
CA THR A 81 -3.93 -9.09 -3.64
C THR A 81 -4.45 -8.70 -2.25
N VAL A 82 -5.00 -9.65 -1.51
CA VAL A 82 -5.40 -9.43 -0.11
C VAL A 82 -4.27 -9.90 0.80
N VAL A 83 -3.82 -9.03 1.69
CA VAL A 83 -2.77 -9.29 2.67
C VAL A 83 -3.36 -9.16 4.07
N LEU A 84 -3.22 -10.20 4.88
CA LEU A 84 -3.60 -10.20 6.29
C LEU A 84 -2.31 -10.16 7.13
N VAL A 85 -2.24 -9.22 8.08
CA VAL A 85 -1.05 -9.03 8.93
C VAL A 85 -1.42 -9.22 10.40
N GLY A 86 -0.64 -10.03 11.12
CA GLY A 86 -0.84 -10.25 12.56
C GLY A 86 -2.05 -11.14 12.87
N GLU A 87 -2.85 -10.77 13.86
CA GLU A 87 -4.02 -11.56 14.26
C GLU A 87 -5.18 -11.40 13.27
N LEU A 88 -5.79 -12.53 12.90
CA LEU A 88 -6.97 -12.55 12.03
C LEU A 88 -8.25 -12.27 12.83
N PRO A 89 -9.30 -11.69 12.20
CA PRO A 89 -10.60 -11.49 12.84
C PRO A 89 -11.18 -12.77 13.43
N ARG A 90 -11.72 -12.65 14.63
CA ARG A 90 -12.38 -13.76 15.36
C ARG A 90 -13.82 -13.44 15.70
N TYR A 91 -14.15 -12.16 15.86
CA TYR A 91 -15.46 -11.73 16.35
C TYR A 91 -16.22 -10.95 15.29
N ALA A 92 -17.53 -11.02 15.34
CA ALA A 92 -18.39 -10.16 14.57
C ALA A 92 -18.47 -8.78 15.23
N ALA A 93 -18.45 -7.72 14.43
CA ALA A 93 -18.51 -6.35 14.93
C ALA A 93 -19.90 -5.95 15.47
N SER A 94 -20.95 -6.71 15.16
CA SER A 94 -22.31 -6.49 15.65
C SER A 94 -22.92 -7.73 16.32
N ARG A 95 -23.78 -7.51 17.33
CA ARG A 95 -24.51 -8.58 18.02
C ARG A 95 -25.51 -9.33 17.14
N ASN A 96 -25.91 -8.75 16.01
CA ASN A 96 -26.83 -9.37 15.05
C ASN A 96 -26.09 -10.22 14.00
N GLU A 97 -24.76 -10.29 14.10
CA GLU A 97 -23.89 -11.08 13.24
C GLU A 97 -23.32 -12.27 14.04
N SER A 98 -22.73 -13.25 13.35
CA SER A 98 -22.29 -14.50 13.97
C SER A 98 -20.78 -14.67 13.90
N ASP A 99 -20.13 -14.88 15.05
CA ASP A 99 -18.70 -15.23 15.14
C ASP A 99 -18.37 -16.51 14.35
N GLU A 100 -19.29 -17.47 14.32
CA GLU A 100 -19.13 -18.69 13.51
C GLU A 100 -19.06 -18.36 12.01
N GLN A 101 -19.87 -17.41 11.55
CA GLN A 101 -19.81 -16.94 10.17
C GLN A 101 -18.48 -16.21 9.87
N ILE A 102 -17.97 -15.43 10.83
CA ILE A 102 -16.64 -14.80 10.74
C ILE A 102 -15.56 -15.87 10.58
N HIS A 103 -15.57 -16.90 11.41
CA HIS A 103 -14.61 -18.01 11.33
C HIS A 103 -14.64 -18.71 9.96
N GLN A 104 -15.82 -19.01 9.43
CA GLN A 104 -15.98 -19.65 8.12
C GLN A 104 -15.46 -18.77 6.96
N LEU A 105 -15.73 -17.47 7.02
CA LEU A 105 -15.23 -16.50 6.04
C LEU A 105 -13.72 -16.36 6.11
N VAL A 106 -13.15 -16.28 7.32
CA VAL A 106 -11.70 -16.22 7.53
C VAL A 106 -11.04 -17.48 6.99
N GLN A 107 -11.55 -18.68 7.29
CA GLN A 107 -11.01 -19.93 6.72
C GLN A 107 -11.03 -19.93 5.19
N SER A 108 -12.08 -19.37 4.59
CA SER A 108 -12.18 -19.23 3.14
C SER A 108 -11.20 -18.22 2.57
N LEU A 109 -10.98 -17.12 3.28
CA LEU A 109 -10.03 -16.08 2.91
C LEU A 109 -8.58 -16.57 3.02
N ARG A 110 -8.23 -17.38 4.04
CA ARG A 110 -6.87 -17.92 4.22
C ARG A 110 -6.36 -18.74 3.03
N ARG A 111 -7.26 -19.33 2.25
CA ARG A 111 -6.89 -20.08 1.03
C ARG A 111 -6.55 -19.19 -0.17
N ARG A 112 -6.76 -17.88 -0.06
CA ARG A 112 -6.68 -16.93 -1.19
C ARG A 112 -5.88 -15.67 -0.87
N ALA A 113 -5.83 -15.26 0.39
CA ALA A 113 -5.04 -14.14 0.87
C ALA A 113 -3.62 -14.59 1.21
N GLN A 114 -2.70 -13.63 1.19
CA GLN A 114 -1.36 -13.80 1.76
C GLN A 114 -1.41 -13.42 3.23
N ILE A 115 -0.79 -14.22 4.10
CA ILE A 115 -0.84 -14.04 5.55
C ILE A 115 0.59 -13.89 6.06
N PHE A 116 0.84 -12.79 6.76
CA PHE A 116 2.12 -12.53 7.39
C PHE A 116 1.92 -12.36 8.90
N PRO A 117 2.62 -13.12 9.76
CA PRO A 117 2.50 -12.97 11.21
C PRO A 117 3.08 -11.63 11.70
N SER A 118 4.01 -11.04 10.94
CA SER A 118 4.64 -9.76 11.23
C SER A 118 5.06 -9.06 9.93
N LEU A 119 5.47 -7.79 10.04
CA LEU A 119 6.03 -7.01 8.94
C LEU A 119 7.36 -7.60 8.48
N GLY A 120 7.64 -7.59 7.18
CA GLY A 120 8.89 -8.13 6.62
C GLY A 120 8.97 -8.04 5.09
N ASP A 121 10.16 -8.26 4.55
CA ASP A 121 10.48 -8.05 3.13
C ASP A 121 9.64 -8.91 2.16
N GLU A 122 9.21 -10.09 2.61
CA GLU A 122 8.31 -10.96 1.83
C GLU A 122 6.96 -10.28 1.57
N MET A 123 6.42 -9.57 2.57
CA MET A 123 5.19 -8.78 2.42
C MET A 123 5.39 -7.62 1.44
N ALA A 124 6.53 -6.92 1.51
CA ALA A 124 6.83 -5.85 0.57
C ALA A 124 6.96 -6.41 -0.86
N SER A 125 7.59 -7.57 -1.00
CA SER A 125 7.75 -8.27 -2.28
C SER A 125 6.40 -8.69 -2.86
N ALA A 126 5.50 -9.24 -2.04
CA ALA A 126 4.13 -9.57 -2.44
C ALA A 126 3.34 -8.37 -2.97
N LEU A 127 3.44 -7.23 -2.28
CA LEU A 127 2.80 -5.99 -2.70
C LEU A 127 3.42 -5.46 -4.00
N ARG A 128 4.75 -5.54 -4.15
CA ARG A 128 5.45 -5.16 -5.38
C ARG A 128 5.08 -6.03 -6.58
N LEU A 129 4.91 -7.34 -6.38
CA LEU A 129 4.40 -8.25 -7.42
C LEU A 129 2.96 -7.92 -7.83
N ALA A 130 2.16 -7.35 -6.93
CA ALA A 130 0.84 -6.79 -7.26
C ALA A 130 0.93 -5.47 -8.06
N GLY A 131 2.13 -4.91 -8.23
CA GLY A 131 2.38 -3.63 -8.88
C GLY A 131 2.18 -2.43 -7.95
N CYS A 132 2.34 -2.63 -6.63
CA CYS A 132 2.32 -1.60 -5.60
C CYS A 132 3.74 -1.15 -5.25
N GLY A 133 3.92 0.16 -5.06
CA GLY A 133 5.17 0.76 -4.64
C GLY A 133 6.28 0.87 -5.69
N VAL A 134 7.39 1.47 -5.29
CA VAL A 134 8.61 1.70 -6.07
C VAL A 134 9.76 0.97 -5.37
N GLN A 135 10.73 0.44 -6.13
CA GLN A 135 11.98 -0.04 -5.52
C GLN A 135 13.06 1.02 -5.66
N ILE A 136 13.77 1.27 -4.56
CA ILE A 136 14.91 2.18 -4.50
C ILE A 136 16.16 1.37 -4.16
N GLU A 137 17.23 1.58 -4.92
CA GLU A 137 18.52 0.92 -4.74
C GLU A 137 19.66 1.97 -4.64
N PRO A 138 20.44 2.03 -3.55
CA PRO A 138 20.31 1.21 -2.33
C PRO A 138 19.01 1.52 -1.57
N ALA A 139 18.53 0.56 -0.78
CA ALA A 139 17.33 0.73 0.03
C ALA A 139 17.49 1.93 0.97
N SER A 140 16.47 2.79 1.02
CA SER A 140 16.49 4.00 1.85
C SER A 140 15.10 4.23 2.47
N PRO A 141 14.91 3.95 3.77
CA PRO A 141 13.64 4.19 4.44
C PRO A 141 13.31 5.68 4.63
N GLU A 142 14.29 6.56 4.42
CA GLU A 142 14.17 8.01 4.52
C GLU A 142 13.67 8.65 3.22
N ILE A 143 13.61 7.91 2.11
CA ILE A 143 12.99 8.39 0.87
C ILE A 143 11.53 7.95 0.87
N TRP A 144 10.61 8.91 0.92
CA TRP A 144 9.19 8.65 0.78
C TRP A 144 8.73 8.87 -0.65
N VAL A 145 7.75 8.10 -1.10
CA VAL A 145 7.21 8.17 -2.46
C VAL A 145 5.70 8.28 -2.41
N ALA A 146 5.15 9.31 -3.04
CA ALA A 146 3.73 9.43 -3.34
C ALA A 146 3.50 9.26 -4.84
N ARG A 147 2.40 8.60 -5.24
CA ARG A 147 2.11 8.28 -6.64
C ARG A 147 0.77 8.87 -7.07
N TYR A 148 0.81 9.70 -8.10
CA TYR A 148 -0.35 10.38 -8.65
C TYR A 148 -0.62 9.94 -10.08
N ARG A 149 -1.89 9.95 -10.48
CA ARG A 149 -2.29 9.82 -11.90
C ARG A 149 -2.89 11.15 -12.36
N ARG A 150 -2.33 11.74 -13.40
CA ARG A 150 -2.80 13.02 -13.95
C ARG A 150 -2.71 13.00 -15.48
N GLU A 151 -3.82 13.28 -16.16
CA GLU A 151 -3.86 13.44 -17.63
C GLU A 151 -3.21 12.28 -18.43
N GLY A 152 -3.37 11.04 -17.94
CA GLY A 152 -2.80 9.86 -18.58
C GLY A 152 -1.32 9.59 -18.25
N ALA A 153 -0.68 10.47 -17.46
CA ALA A 153 0.64 10.25 -16.88
C ALA A 153 0.54 9.70 -15.46
N ILE A 154 1.58 8.97 -15.05
CA ILE A 154 1.83 8.65 -13.65
C ILE A 154 2.97 9.52 -13.17
N VAL A 155 2.79 10.20 -12.03
CA VAL A 155 3.78 11.10 -11.45
C VAL A 155 4.15 10.59 -10.08
N TYR A 156 5.44 10.39 -9.87
CA TYR A 156 6.04 10.01 -8.60
C TYR A 156 6.64 11.25 -7.96
N LEU A 157 6.25 11.58 -6.74
CA LEU A 157 6.94 12.55 -5.89
C LEU A 157 7.84 11.77 -4.95
N LEU A 158 9.16 11.95 -5.07
CA LEU A 158 10.14 11.39 -4.15
C LEU A 158 10.63 12.48 -3.21
N ILE A 159 10.55 12.24 -1.90
CA ILE A 159 10.98 13.17 -0.86
C ILE A 159 12.07 12.49 -0.03
N ASN A 160 13.23 13.12 0.08
CA ASN A 160 14.33 12.67 0.92
C ASN A 160 14.24 13.37 2.27
N LEU A 161 13.98 12.61 3.33
CA LEU A 161 13.88 13.11 4.71
C LEU A 161 15.23 13.14 5.44
N SER A 162 16.31 12.69 4.80
CA SER A 162 17.64 12.69 5.41
C SER A 162 18.34 14.04 5.23
N LEU A 163 19.32 14.32 6.11
CA LEU A 163 20.17 15.51 6.05
C LEU A 163 21.28 15.44 4.99
N GLN A 164 21.29 14.40 4.17
CA GLN A 164 22.29 14.19 3.13
C GLN A 164 21.61 13.97 1.79
N ASP A 165 22.26 14.42 0.72
CA ASP A 165 21.83 14.07 -0.62
C ASP A 165 21.86 12.54 -0.80
N ARG A 166 20.83 12.02 -1.45
CA ARG A 166 20.74 10.60 -1.76
C ARG A 166 20.82 10.39 -3.27
N GLN A 167 21.72 9.52 -3.68
CA GLN A 167 21.76 9.01 -5.05
C GLN A 167 21.21 7.59 -5.05
N CYS A 168 20.22 7.34 -5.89
CA CYS A 168 19.54 6.05 -5.93
C CYS A 168 19.08 5.69 -7.35
N ARG A 169 18.85 4.41 -7.58
CA ARG A 169 18.22 3.88 -8.78
C ARG A 169 16.78 3.48 -8.49
N LEU A 170 15.86 3.88 -9.36
CA LEU A 170 14.43 3.62 -9.20
C LEU A 170 13.96 2.47 -10.09
N ARG A 171 13.20 1.51 -9.55
CA ARG A 171 12.43 0.57 -10.38
C ARG A 171 10.95 0.87 -10.19
N LEU A 172 10.36 1.42 -11.25
CA LEU A 172 8.96 1.84 -11.29
C LEU A 172 8.08 0.72 -11.86
N PRO A 173 6.82 0.57 -11.42
CA PRO A 173 5.88 -0.38 -12.00
C PRO A 173 5.50 -0.11 -13.47
N GLU A 174 5.58 1.14 -13.92
CA GLU A 174 5.25 1.56 -15.29
C GLU A 174 6.41 1.33 -16.25
N VAL A 175 6.04 1.03 -17.48
CA VAL A 175 6.94 1.02 -18.63
C VAL A 175 6.61 2.25 -19.46
N GLY A 176 7.60 3.00 -19.90
CA GLY A 176 7.37 4.19 -20.72
C GLY A 176 8.55 5.15 -20.73
N ARG A 177 8.32 6.33 -21.31
CA ARG A 177 9.30 7.43 -21.27
C ARG A 177 9.24 8.09 -19.90
N LEU A 178 10.38 8.08 -19.22
CA LEU A 178 10.53 8.68 -17.90
C LEU A 178 11.19 10.06 -18.03
N THR A 179 10.70 11.02 -17.27
CA THR A 179 11.30 12.36 -17.18
C THR A 179 11.44 12.76 -15.72
N LEU A 180 12.62 13.23 -15.34
CA LEU A 180 12.92 13.79 -14.02
C LEU A 180 12.61 15.29 -14.05
N TRP A 181 11.80 15.76 -13.12
CA TRP A 181 11.47 17.17 -12.97
C TRP A 181 12.01 17.68 -11.63
N ASP A 182 12.75 18.77 -11.69
CA ASP A 182 13.27 19.49 -10.54
C ASP A 182 12.28 20.60 -10.16
N PRO A 183 11.62 20.52 -9.00
CA PRO A 183 10.65 21.53 -8.59
C PRO A 183 11.26 22.87 -8.19
N GLU A 184 12.55 22.91 -7.86
CA GLU A 184 13.24 24.14 -7.46
C GLU A 184 13.62 24.98 -8.69
N THR A 185 14.13 24.31 -9.74
CA THR A 185 14.59 24.99 -10.96
C THR A 185 13.56 25.00 -12.09
N GLY A 186 12.56 24.11 -12.03
CA GLY A 186 11.64 23.84 -13.14
C GLY A 186 12.28 23.03 -14.28
N GLY A 187 13.51 22.53 -14.10
CA GLY A 187 14.21 21.75 -15.10
C GLY A 187 13.53 20.40 -15.36
N VAL A 188 13.48 19.99 -16.63
CA VAL A 188 12.93 18.71 -17.07
C VAL A 188 13.96 17.95 -17.89
N THR A 189 14.34 16.77 -17.43
CA THR A 189 15.39 15.96 -18.05
C THR A 189 14.85 14.57 -18.38
N PRO A 190 14.97 14.09 -19.63
CA PRO A 190 14.66 12.70 -19.97
C PRO A 190 15.54 11.72 -19.17
N MET A 191 14.95 10.63 -18.69
CA MET A 191 15.68 9.56 -18.01
C MET A 191 15.86 8.39 -18.97
N ASP A 192 17.06 7.79 -18.96
CA ASP A 192 17.32 6.55 -19.68
C ASP A 192 16.54 5.40 -19.01
N SER A 193 15.76 4.66 -19.79
CA SER A 193 14.98 3.51 -19.31
C SER A 193 15.85 2.42 -18.68
N ASN A 194 17.14 2.34 -19.02
CA ASN A 194 18.08 1.37 -18.45
C ASN A 194 18.80 1.87 -17.18
N ARG A 195 18.78 3.18 -16.91
CA ARG A 195 19.49 3.81 -15.77
C ARG A 195 18.66 4.95 -15.21
N THR A 196 17.67 4.60 -14.42
CA THR A 196 16.84 5.50 -13.62
C THR A 196 17.57 6.00 -12.36
N GLU A 197 18.81 6.47 -12.54
CA GLU A 197 19.59 7.08 -11.46
C GLU A 197 19.07 8.50 -11.18
N VAL A 198 18.80 8.78 -9.91
CA VAL A 198 18.23 10.04 -9.45
C VAL A 198 19.01 10.51 -8.22
N ARG A 199 19.39 11.78 -8.22
CA ARG A 199 19.87 12.48 -7.03
C ARG A 199 18.69 13.22 -6.41
N ILE A 200 18.43 12.98 -5.13
CA ILE A 200 17.40 13.66 -4.35
C ILE A 200 18.12 14.50 -3.28
N PRO A 201 17.99 15.84 -3.31
CA PRO A 201 18.66 16.72 -2.34
C PRO A 201 18.28 16.39 -0.88
N ALA A 202 19.16 16.70 0.06
CA ALA A 202 18.87 16.64 1.49
C ALA A 202 17.61 17.44 1.85
N LEU A 203 16.70 16.85 2.61
CA LEU A 203 15.40 17.46 2.99
C LEU A 203 14.56 17.96 1.80
N GLY A 204 14.88 17.52 0.57
CA GLY A 204 14.29 17.97 -0.67
C GLY A 204 13.47 16.91 -1.37
N GLY A 205 13.00 17.22 -2.57
CA GLY A 205 12.24 16.27 -3.37
C GLY A 205 12.34 16.52 -4.86
N VAL A 206 12.00 15.50 -5.64
CA VAL A 206 11.98 15.52 -7.10
C VAL A 206 10.74 14.82 -7.60
N PHE A 207 10.32 15.13 -8.83
CA PHE A 207 9.25 14.40 -9.49
C PHE A 207 9.80 13.51 -10.59
N VAL A 208 9.29 12.30 -10.70
CA VAL A 208 9.53 11.42 -11.86
C VAL A 208 8.19 11.15 -12.53
N ALA A 209 8.03 11.63 -13.76
CA ALA A 209 6.83 11.40 -14.55
C ALA A 209 7.06 10.26 -15.55
N ALA A 210 6.15 9.29 -15.56
CA ALA A 210 6.03 8.24 -16.56
C ALA A 210 4.89 8.60 -17.52
N LEU A 211 5.26 8.95 -18.75
CA LEU A 211 4.32 9.26 -19.82
C LEU A 211 3.98 7.97 -20.57
N SER A 212 2.67 7.76 -20.77
CA SER A 212 2.11 6.65 -21.54
C SER A 212 2.49 6.73 -23.02
#